data_AF-A0A7S0B497-F1
#
_entry.id   AF-A0A7S0B497-F1
#
_cell.length_a   1.000
_cell.length_b   1.000
_cell.length_c   1.000
_cell.angle_alpha   90.00
_cell.angle_beta   90.00
_cell.angle_gamma   90.00
#
_symmetry.space_group_name_H-M   'P 1'
#
loop_
_entity.id
_entity.type
_entity.pdbx_description
1 polymer ?
#
loop_
_entity_poly.entity_id
_entity_poly.type
_entity_poly.pdbx_seq_one_letter_code
_entity_poly.pdbx_strand_id
1 'polypeptide(L)'
;AAAALLGWEYELRCREVYSIRGGILGDAVGYGKTATTIGLIDSRHARADHPPVPEADAPYFFPSGATLILVPSNLLDQWVSEIGKFLGGSQQGSLPLKVLPVKTAAQLKALTVRQLCSGIDVVLCSYRLLYSPVYRRRLLQLAGDFSALDAPDAAVARAAVDVQLLRSNTRR
;
A
#
# COMPACT_ATOMS: atom_id res chain seq x y z
N ALA A 1 -3.34 -18.71 43.75
CA ALA A 1 -4.71 -19.02 44.21
C ALA A 1 -5.20 -18.12 45.38
N ALA A 2 -4.56 -17.00 45.71
CA ALA A 2 -4.95 -16.13 46.84
C ALA A 2 -5.83 -14.91 46.44
N ALA A 3 -5.83 -14.48 45.18
CA ALA A 3 -6.57 -13.30 44.73
C ALA A 3 -8.11 -13.50 44.67
N ALA A 4 -8.57 -14.76 44.52
CA ALA A 4 -9.99 -15.07 44.36
C ALA A 4 -10.83 -14.89 45.65
N LEU A 5 -10.20 -14.81 46.82
CA LEU A 5 -10.88 -14.67 48.12
C LEU A 5 -11.18 -13.21 48.52
N LEU A 6 -10.66 -12.21 47.79
CA LEU A 6 -10.79 -10.79 48.15
C LEU A 6 -11.72 -10.00 47.21
N GLY A 7 -12.16 -10.57 46.08
CA GLY A 7 -13.01 -9.87 45.10
C GLY A 7 -12.27 -8.81 44.28
N TRP A 8 -10.94 -8.89 44.20
CA TRP A 8 -10.11 -7.93 43.49
C TRP A 8 -9.69 -8.51 42.15
N GLU A 9 -9.86 -7.73 41.09
CA GLU A 9 -9.44 -8.07 39.73
C GLU A 9 -8.23 -7.20 39.36
N TYR A 10 -7.18 -7.83 38.80
CA TYR A 10 -6.01 -7.10 38.32
C TYR A 10 -6.20 -6.78 36.83
N GLU A 11 -6.43 -5.50 36.49
CA GLU A 11 -6.37 -5.03 35.11
C GLU A 11 -4.95 -4.54 34.79
N LEU A 12 -4.24 -5.27 33.91
CA LEU A 12 -2.97 -4.81 33.35
C LEU A 12 -3.23 -4.05 32.05
N ARG A 13 -2.78 -2.79 31.97
CA ARG A 13 -2.81 -1.99 30.74
C ARG A 13 -1.39 -1.66 30.27
N CYS A 14 -0.98 -2.28 29.17
CA CYS A 14 0.24 -1.87 28.45
C CYS A 14 -0.13 -0.82 27.39
N ARG A 15 0.68 0.25 27.28
CA ARG A 15 0.56 1.27 26.24
C ARG A 15 1.92 1.45 25.60
N GLU A 16 1.98 1.37 24.29
CA GLU A 16 3.18 1.67 23.51
C GLU A 16 2.88 2.86 22.60
N VAL A 17 3.82 3.79 22.48
CA VAL A 17 3.69 4.99 21.65
C VAL A 17 4.76 4.91 20.57
N TYR A 18 4.32 4.96 19.31
CA TYR A 18 5.21 4.94 18.17
C TYR A 18 5.21 6.30 17.49
N SER A 19 6.38 6.76 17.06
CA SER A 19 6.48 7.90 16.15
C SER A 19 6.16 7.43 14.73
N ILE A 20 5.07 7.93 14.16
CA ILE A 20 4.65 7.61 12.79
C ILE A 20 4.90 8.80 11.87
N ARG A 21 5.27 8.53 10.62
CA ARG A 21 5.36 9.55 9.57
C ARG A 21 4.06 9.56 8.78
N GLY A 22 3.40 10.72 8.71
CA GLY A 22 2.12 10.89 8.01
C GLY A 22 1.00 11.30 8.96
N GLY A 23 -0.24 11.25 8.45
CA GLY A 23 -1.42 11.66 9.22
C GLY A 23 -2.72 11.49 8.43
N ILE A 24 -3.81 11.98 9.01
CA ILE A 24 -5.15 11.93 8.41
C ILE A 24 -5.49 13.33 7.89
N LEU A 25 -5.73 13.45 6.58
CA LEU A 25 -6.24 14.67 5.97
C LEU A 25 -7.77 14.61 5.88
N GLY A 26 -8.44 15.17 6.89
CA GLY A 26 -9.88 15.06 7.13
C GLY A 26 -10.74 16.23 6.65
N ASP A 27 -10.34 16.95 5.59
CA ASP A 27 -11.06 18.15 5.15
C ASP A 27 -12.38 17.84 4.45
N ALA A 28 -13.28 18.82 4.42
CA ALA A 28 -14.56 18.73 3.72
C ALA A 28 -14.41 18.51 2.21
N VAL A 29 -15.48 18.05 1.56
CA VAL A 29 -15.52 17.87 0.09
C VAL A 29 -15.27 19.22 -0.58
N GLY A 30 -14.41 19.26 -1.61
CA GLY A 30 -14.06 20.47 -2.35
C GLY A 30 -12.85 21.25 -1.83
N TYR A 31 -12.29 20.93 -0.66
CA TYR A 31 -11.14 21.64 -0.07
C TYR A 31 -9.77 21.29 -0.68
N GLY A 32 -9.75 20.60 -1.81
CA GLY A 32 -8.50 20.34 -2.53
C GLY A 32 -7.64 19.19 -1.99
N LYS A 33 -8.19 18.27 -1.18
CA LYS A 33 -7.46 17.10 -0.64
C LYS A 33 -6.59 16.37 -1.66
N THR A 34 -7.12 16.14 -2.87
CA THR A 34 -6.36 15.48 -3.94
C THR A 34 -5.18 16.35 -4.41
N ALA A 35 -5.41 17.63 -4.66
CA ALA A 35 -4.35 18.57 -5.05
C ALA A 35 -3.26 18.69 -3.97
N THR A 36 -3.65 18.78 -2.69
CA THR A 36 -2.71 18.78 -1.56
C THR A 36 -1.88 17.51 -1.52
N THR A 37 -2.49 16.35 -1.74
CA THR A 37 -1.79 15.05 -1.77
C THR A 37 -0.81 14.97 -2.94
N ILE A 38 -1.22 15.43 -4.13
CA ILE A 38 -0.36 15.48 -5.33
C ILE A 38 0.83 16.42 -5.10
N GLY A 39 0.60 17.60 -4.53
CA GLY A 39 1.67 18.55 -4.19
C GLY A 39 2.66 17.98 -3.16
N LEU A 40 2.17 17.19 -2.20
CA LEU A 40 3.05 16.49 -1.25
C LEU A 40 3.95 15.47 -1.95
N ILE A 41 3.42 14.69 -2.88
CA ILE A 41 4.19 13.69 -3.66
C ILE A 41 5.25 14.39 -4.50
N ASP A 42 4.87 15.43 -5.24
CA ASP A 42 5.77 16.21 -6.09
C ASP A 42 6.93 16.84 -5.30
N SER A 43 6.63 17.42 -4.13
CA SER A 43 7.64 18.01 -3.24
C SER A 43 8.67 17.01 -2.71
N ARG A 44 8.32 15.73 -2.65
CA ARG A 44 9.16 14.63 -2.16
C ARG A 44 9.99 14.00 -3.27
N HIS A 45 9.47 13.96 -4.50
CA HIS A 45 10.19 13.44 -5.66
C HIS A 45 11.56 14.14 -5.84
N ALA A 46 11.62 15.45 -5.61
CA ALA A 46 12.86 16.23 -5.69
C ALA A 46 13.87 15.98 -4.54
N ARG A 47 13.50 15.23 -3.49
CA ARG A 47 14.26 15.12 -2.23
C ARG A 47 14.27 13.69 -1.66
N ALA A 48 14.21 12.67 -2.51
CA ALA A 48 14.03 11.28 -2.09
C ALA A 48 15.30 10.69 -1.43
N ASP A 49 15.62 11.13 -0.22
CA ASP A 49 16.47 10.38 0.70
C ASP A 49 15.63 9.26 1.30
N HIS A 50 15.85 8.04 0.83
CA HIS A 50 15.30 6.86 1.49
C HIS A 50 15.80 6.80 2.92
N PRO A 51 14.93 6.53 3.92
CA PRO A 51 15.43 6.23 5.25
C PRO A 51 16.40 5.04 5.15
N PRO A 52 17.46 5.02 5.97
CA PRO A 52 18.38 3.89 5.98
C PRO A 52 17.59 2.61 6.25
N VAL A 53 17.77 1.62 5.38
CA VAL A 53 17.16 0.31 5.54
C VAL A 53 17.93 -0.42 6.65
N PRO A 54 17.25 -0.99 7.66
CA PRO A 54 17.91 -1.83 8.66
C PRO A 54 18.71 -2.95 7.98
N GLU A 55 19.91 -3.24 8.47
CA GLU A 55 20.80 -4.24 7.87
C GLU A 55 20.12 -5.62 7.71
N ALA A 56 19.29 -6.01 8.68
CA ALA A 56 18.51 -7.24 8.65
C ALA A 56 17.48 -7.30 7.51
N ASP A 57 17.02 -6.16 7.00
CA ASP A 57 16.04 -6.06 5.91
C ASP A 57 16.69 -5.72 4.56
N ALA A 58 17.98 -5.32 4.54
CA ALA A 58 18.69 -4.87 3.34
C ALA A 58 18.66 -5.85 2.15
N PRO A 59 18.80 -7.19 2.35
CA PRO A 59 18.71 -8.15 1.25
C PRO A 59 17.32 -8.25 0.60
N TYR A 60 16.28 -7.88 1.34
CA TYR A 60 14.86 -8.09 0.96
C TYR A 60 14.13 -6.79 0.63
N PHE A 61 14.80 -5.65 0.80
CA PHE A 61 14.23 -4.33 0.58
C PHE A 61 14.63 -3.79 -0.79
N PHE A 62 13.63 -3.42 -1.58
CA PHE A 62 13.85 -2.78 -2.87
C PHE A 62 13.70 -1.26 -2.72
N PRO A 63 14.76 -0.47 -3.00
CA PRO A 63 14.70 0.98 -2.91
C PRO A 63 13.82 1.53 -4.03
N SER A 64 12.55 1.79 -3.73
CA SER A 64 11.61 2.45 -4.64
C SER A 64 11.13 3.75 -4.03
N GLY A 65 11.31 4.85 -4.78
CA GLY A 65 10.75 6.17 -4.48
C GLY A 65 9.28 6.31 -4.86
N ALA A 66 8.67 5.25 -5.41
CA ALA A 66 7.30 5.30 -5.89
C ALA A 66 6.30 5.45 -4.75
N THR A 67 5.33 6.34 -4.91
CA THR A 67 4.19 6.47 -3.99
C THR A 67 3.06 5.56 -4.43
N LEU A 68 2.62 4.67 -3.54
CA LEU A 68 1.40 3.87 -3.75
C LEU A 68 0.17 4.69 -3.32
N ILE A 69 -0.77 4.87 -4.25
CA ILE A 69 -2.07 5.48 -3.98
C ILE A 69 -3.14 4.42 -4.21
N LEU A 70 -3.93 4.12 -3.17
CA LEU A 70 -5.08 3.24 -3.29
C LEU A 70 -6.35 4.07 -3.47
N VAL A 71 -7.17 3.75 -4.46
CA VAL A 71 -8.38 4.51 -4.81
C VAL A 71 -9.55 3.62 -5.17
N PRO A 72 -10.80 4.11 -5.03
CA PRO A 72 -11.98 3.43 -5.59
C PRO A 72 -11.83 3.28 -7.10
N SER A 73 -12.32 2.17 -7.66
CA SER A 73 -12.13 1.86 -9.08
C SER A 73 -12.70 2.93 -10.01
N ASN A 74 -13.79 3.58 -9.61
CA ASN A 74 -14.44 4.66 -10.37
C ASN A 74 -13.68 5.99 -10.29
N LEU A 75 -12.77 6.16 -9.33
CA LEU A 75 -11.96 7.38 -9.18
C LEU A 75 -10.56 7.25 -9.78
N LEU A 76 -10.16 6.05 -10.21
CA LEU A 76 -8.80 5.83 -10.69
C LEU A 76 -8.47 6.70 -11.92
N ASP A 77 -9.35 6.72 -12.92
CA ASP A 77 -9.12 7.53 -14.11
C ASP A 77 -9.18 9.04 -13.78
N GLN A 78 -10.04 9.44 -12.83
CA GLN A 78 -10.07 10.82 -12.33
C GLN A 78 -8.75 11.22 -11.68
N TRP A 79 -8.14 10.37 -10.86
CA TRP A 79 -6.84 10.63 -10.25
C TRP A 79 -5.74 10.78 -11.31
N VAL A 80 -5.74 9.94 -12.36
CA VAL A 80 -4.79 10.09 -13.48
C VAL A 80 -4.96 11.46 -14.15
N SER A 81 -6.19 11.87 -14.43
CA SER A 81 -6.49 13.18 -15.01
C SER A 81 -6.10 14.35 -14.10
N GLU A 82 -6.37 14.24 -12.79
CA GLU A 82 -6.02 15.28 -11.82
C GLU A 82 -4.51 15.44 -11.65
N ILE A 83 -3.74 14.34 -11.61
CA ILE A 83 -2.27 14.39 -11.58
C ILE A 83 -1.75 15.11 -12.83
N GLY A 84 -2.23 14.75 -14.02
CA GLY A 84 -1.85 15.43 -15.25
C GLY A 84 -2.20 16.93 -15.25
N LYS A 85 -3.39 17.27 -14.75
CA LYS A 85 -3.87 18.66 -14.66
C LYS A 85 -3.04 19.51 -13.69
N PHE A 86 -2.82 19.03 -12.47
CA PHE A 86 -2.18 19.83 -11.42
C PHE A 86 -0.67 19.99 -11.61
N LEU A 87 -0.05 19.07 -12.35
CA LEU A 87 1.39 19.12 -12.64
C LEU A 87 1.72 19.76 -14.00
N GLY A 88 0.77 20.47 -14.60
CA GLY A 88 1.01 21.27 -15.81
C GLY A 88 1.17 20.46 -17.09
N GLY A 89 0.61 19.24 -17.17
CA GLY A 89 0.60 18.41 -18.36
C GLY A 89 -0.33 18.95 -19.45
N SER A 90 -0.04 20.12 -20.00
CA SER A 90 -0.66 20.62 -21.23
C SER A 90 0.42 20.86 -22.29
N GLN A 91 0.43 19.98 -23.29
CA GLN A 91 1.10 20.13 -24.58
C GLN A 91 2.64 20.07 -24.56
N GLN A 92 3.19 18.98 -25.10
CA GLN A 92 4.59 18.76 -25.51
C GLN A 92 5.72 18.59 -24.46
N GLY A 93 5.41 18.25 -23.21
CA GLY A 93 6.44 17.91 -22.21
C GLY A 93 6.11 16.66 -21.41
N SER A 94 7.11 15.80 -21.19
CA SER A 94 7.08 14.70 -20.21
C SER A 94 6.37 15.12 -18.92
N LEU A 95 5.36 14.38 -18.48
CA LEU A 95 4.80 14.56 -17.13
C LEU A 95 5.94 14.53 -16.11
N PRO A 96 5.97 15.43 -15.11
CA PRO A 96 7.03 15.42 -14.10
C PRO A 96 6.97 14.16 -13.22
N LEU A 97 5.79 13.54 -13.08
CA LEU A 97 5.61 12.24 -12.43
C LEU A 97 5.16 11.16 -13.42
N LYS A 98 5.85 10.03 -13.41
CA LYS A 98 5.47 8.81 -14.14
C LYS A 98 4.46 8.01 -13.34
N VAL A 99 3.20 8.06 -13.78
CA VAL A 99 2.08 7.36 -13.13
C VAL A 99 1.82 6.01 -13.80
N LEU A 100 1.78 4.93 -13.02
CA LEU A 100 1.35 3.61 -13.46
C LEU A 100 0.00 3.23 -12.83
N PRO A 101 -1.10 3.19 -13.61
CA PRO A 101 -2.38 2.67 -13.15
C PRO A 101 -2.41 1.13 -13.12
N VAL A 102 -2.78 0.56 -11.97
CA VAL A 102 -2.92 -0.90 -11.75
C VAL A 102 -4.36 -1.21 -11.33
N LYS A 103 -5.15 -1.72 -12.28
CA LYS A 103 -6.57 -2.08 -12.11
C LYS A 103 -6.76 -3.57 -11.83
N THR A 104 -5.89 -4.44 -12.38
CA THR A 104 -6.08 -5.90 -12.38
C THR A 104 -4.88 -6.67 -11.84
N ALA A 105 -5.12 -7.92 -11.41
CA ALA A 105 -4.06 -8.81 -10.94
C ALA A 105 -3.06 -9.16 -12.05
N ALA A 106 -3.50 -9.18 -13.31
CA ALA A 106 -2.62 -9.37 -14.45
C ALA A 106 -1.65 -8.19 -14.62
N GLN A 107 -2.13 -6.95 -14.50
CA GLN A 107 -1.28 -5.76 -14.55
C GLN A 107 -0.27 -5.74 -13.38
N LEU A 108 -0.72 -6.12 -12.17
CA LEU A 108 0.18 -6.26 -11.03
C LEU A 108 1.24 -7.34 -11.26
N LYS A 109 0.87 -8.49 -11.83
CA LYS A 109 1.81 -9.58 -12.14
C LYS A 109 2.84 -9.19 -13.20
N ALA A 110 2.46 -8.35 -14.15
CA ALA A 110 3.35 -7.85 -15.19
C ALA A 110 4.34 -6.79 -14.66
N LEU A 111 4.04 -6.16 -13.53
CA LEU A 111 4.89 -5.15 -12.91
C LEU A 111 6.15 -5.78 -12.31
N THR A 112 7.31 -5.27 -12.72
CA THR A 112 8.60 -5.73 -12.22
C THR A 112 9.16 -4.81 -11.16
N VAL A 113 9.97 -5.37 -10.25
CA VAL A 113 10.71 -4.59 -9.23
C VAL A 113 11.60 -3.53 -9.89
N ARG A 114 12.28 -3.86 -10.99
CA ARG A 114 13.12 -2.91 -11.73
C ARG A 114 12.33 -1.68 -12.19
N GLN A 115 11.11 -1.86 -12.68
CA GLN A 115 10.26 -0.74 -13.09
C GLN A 115 9.87 0.14 -11.89
N LEU A 116 9.56 -0.48 -10.74
CA LEU A 116 9.24 0.23 -9.50
C LEU A 116 10.42 1.04 -8.94
N CYS A 117 11.65 0.53 -9.06
CA CYS A 117 12.82 1.21 -8.49
C CYS A 117 13.34 2.37 -9.35
N SER A 118 13.18 2.33 -10.67
CA SER A 118 13.87 3.28 -11.56
C SER A 118 12.97 4.03 -12.55
N GLY A 119 11.70 3.67 -12.67
CA GLY A 119 10.85 4.14 -13.78
C GLY A 119 9.49 4.67 -13.39
N ILE A 120 9.08 4.60 -12.13
CA ILE A 120 7.71 4.93 -11.70
C ILE A 120 7.78 5.80 -10.44
N ASP A 121 7.02 6.89 -10.45
CA ASP A 121 6.92 7.82 -9.33
C ASP A 121 5.63 7.61 -8.55
N VAL A 122 4.56 7.20 -9.23
CA VAL A 122 3.25 6.92 -8.62
C VAL A 122 2.69 5.62 -9.14
N VAL A 123 2.36 4.70 -8.23
CA VAL A 123 1.56 3.50 -8.53
C VAL A 123 0.14 3.76 -8.05
N LEU A 124 -0.79 3.89 -8.99
CA LEU A 124 -2.19 4.16 -8.68
C LEU A 124 -2.99 2.86 -8.79
N CYS A 125 -3.46 2.34 -7.66
CA CYS A 125 -4.04 1.01 -7.57
C CYS A 125 -5.50 1.06 -7.10
N SER A 126 -6.35 0.27 -7.75
CA SER A 126 -7.77 0.17 -7.41
C SER A 126 -8.00 -0.76 -6.20
N TYR A 127 -8.81 -0.35 -5.22
CA TYR A 127 -9.18 -1.21 -4.07
C TYR A 127 -9.76 -2.56 -4.49
N ARG A 128 -10.49 -2.64 -5.62
CA ARG A 128 -11.03 -3.91 -6.13
C ARG A 128 -9.96 -4.97 -6.37
N LEU A 129 -8.73 -4.57 -6.67
CA LEU A 129 -7.61 -5.50 -6.84
C LEU A 129 -7.38 -6.32 -5.57
N LEU A 130 -7.44 -5.66 -4.42
CA LEU A 130 -7.18 -6.26 -3.11
C LEU A 130 -8.22 -7.31 -2.72
N TYR A 131 -9.40 -7.25 -3.33
CA TYR A 131 -10.49 -8.21 -3.13
C TYR A 131 -10.64 -9.23 -4.27
N SER A 132 -9.79 -9.16 -5.30
CA SER A 132 -9.82 -10.14 -6.39
C SER A 132 -9.45 -11.54 -5.87
N PRO A 133 -10.23 -12.59 -6.16
CA PRO A 133 -9.89 -13.96 -5.77
C PRO A 133 -8.50 -14.40 -6.24
N VAL A 134 -8.08 -13.94 -7.43
CA VAL A 134 -6.75 -14.23 -7.98
C VAL A 134 -5.63 -13.61 -7.13
N TYR A 135 -5.77 -12.33 -6.76
CA TYR A 135 -4.81 -11.64 -5.89
C TYR A 135 -4.80 -12.28 -4.49
N ARG A 136 -5.99 -12.54 -3.94
CA ARG A 136 -6.19 -13.10 -2.60
C ARG A 136 -5.60 -14.51 -2.46
N ARG A 137 -5.84 -15.40 -3.43
CA ARG A 137 -5.19 -16.73 -3.45
C ARG A 137 -3.68 -16.61 -3.47
N ARG A 138 -3.15 -15.71 -4.30
CA ARG A 138 -1.69 -15.52 -4.36
C ARG A 138 -1.13 -15.01 -3.03
N LEU A 139 -1.84 -14.11 -2.37
CA LEU A 139 -1.46 -13.57 -1.07
C LEU A 139 -1.46 -14.67 0.01
N LEU A 140 -2.47 -15.54 0.04
CA LEU A 140 -2.56 -16.68 0.96
C LEU A 140 -1.45 -17.71 0.72
N GLN A 141 -1.18 -18.04 -0.54
CA GLN A 141 -0.05 -18.92 -0.91
C GLN A 141 1.28 -18.38 -0.42
N LEU A 142 1.52 -17.07 -0.55
CA LEU A 142 2.74 -16.43 -0.06
C LEU A 142 2.81 -16.47 1.48
N ALA A 143 1.68 -16.40 2.16
CA ALA A 143 1.59 -16.62 3.61
C ALA A 143 1.72 -18.10 4.03
N GLY A 144 1.80 -19.04 3.06
CA GLY A 144 1.93 -20.47 3.31
C GLY A 144 0.61 -21.23 3.43
N ASP A 145 -0.52 -20.57 3.21
CA ASP A 145 -1.84 -21.20 3.18
C ASP A 145 -2.19 -21.65 1.74
N PHE A 146 -2.04 -22.95 1.49
CA PHE A 146 -2.38 -23.59 0.23
C PHE A 146 -3.79 -24.17 0.21
N SER A 147 -4.50 -24.19 1.34
CA SER A 147 -5.88 -24.70 1.41
C SER A 147 -6.85 -23.87 0.56
N ALA A 148 -6.52 -22.59 0.34
CA ALA A 148 -7.28 -21.66 -0.47
C ALA A 148 -7.20 -21.91 -2.00
N LEU A 149 -6.36 -22.84 -2.46
CA LEU A 149 -6.25 -23.21 -3.88
C LEU A 149 -7.56 -23.77 -4.41
N ASP A 150 -8.15 -24.71 -3.67
CA ASP A 150 -9.36 -25.44 -4.07
C ASP A 150 -10.63 -24.83 -3.47
N ALA A 151 -10.48 -23.80 -2.64
CA ALA A 151 -11.60 -23.11 -2.02
C ALA A 151 -12.38 -22.23 -3.04
N PRO A 152 -13.71 -22.10 -2.88
CA PRO A 152 -14.52 -21.23 -3.74
C PRO A 152 -14.13 -19.75 -3.58
N ASP A 153 -14.29 -18.97 -4.65
CA ASP A 153 -13.89 -17.55 -4.72
C ASP A 153 -14.44 -16.71 -3.56
N ALA A 154 -15.69 -16.95 -3.14
CA ALA A 154 -16.33 -16.25 -2.05
C ALA A 154 -15.63 -16.47 -0.70
N ALA A 155 -15.09 -17.67 -0.46
CA ALA A 155 -14.34 -18.00 0.75
C ALA A 155 -12.95 -17.31 0.73
N VAL A 156 -12.25 -17.39 -0.40
CA VAL A 156 -10.91 -16.79 -0.57
C VAL A 156 -10.97 -15.26 -0.42
N ALA A 157 -12.02 -14.61 -0.94
CA ALA A 157 -12.17 -13.15 -0.84
C ALA A 157 -12.25 -12.63 0.61
N ARG A 158 -12.59 -13.50 1.59
CA ARG A 158 -12.75 -13.14 3.01
C ARG A 158 -11.75 -13.80 3.98
N ALA A 159 -11.03 -14.82 3.56
CA ALA A 159 -9.98 -15.49 4.35
C ALA A 159 -8.99 -14.50 5.02
N ALA A 160 -8.69 -14.69 6.31
CA ALA A 160 -7.64 -13.91 6.95
C ALA A 160 -6.28 -14.28 6.35
N VAL A 161 -5.39 -13.29 6.19
CA VAL A 161 -4.00 -13.51 5.79
C VAL A 161 -3.14 -13.23 7.00
N ASP A 162 -2.32 -14.21 7.40
CA ASP A 162 -1.29 -13.98 8.41
C ASP A 162 -0.18 -13.10 7.82
N VAL A 163 -0.13 -11.85 8.27
CA VAL A 163 0.83 -10.85 7.80
C VAL A 163 2.24 -11.16 8.28
N GLN A 164 2.40 -11.82 9.43
CA GLN A 164 3.73 -12.18 9.95
C GLN A 164 4.32 -13.32 9.12
N LEU A 165 3.53 -14.36 8.83
CA LEU A 165 3.95 -15.44 7.96
C LEU A 165 4.19 -14.96 6.52
N LEU A 166 3.34 -14.06 6.02
CA LEU A 166 3.57 -13.41 4.73
C LEU A 166 4.94 -12.73 4.70
N ARG A 167 5.24 -11.90 5.71
CA ARG A 167 6.54 -11.20 5.81
C ARG A 167 7.71 -12.17 5.90
N SER A 168 7.62 -13.20 6.74
CA SER A 168 8.72 -14.18 6.88
C SER A 168 8.95 -14.97 5.59
N ASN A 169 7.88 -15.35 4.89
CA ASN A 169 7.99 -16.17 3.68
C ASN A 169 8.46 -15.38 2.46
N THR A 170 8.20 -14.07 2.42
CA THR A 170 8.64 -13.19 1.33
C THR A 170 10.02 -12.56 1.56
N ARG A 171 10.64 -12.77 2.74
CA ARG A 171 12.06 -12.46 3.00
C ARG A 171 12.95 -13.54 2.38
N ARG A 172 12.94 -13.66 1.05
CA ARG A 172 13.79 -14.57 0.28
C ARG A 172 14.66 -13.81 -0.70
#